data_AF-A0A9W9JAR9-F1
#
_entry.id   AF-A0A9W9JAR9-F1
#
_cell.length_a   1.000
_cell.length_b   1.000
_cell.length_c   1.000
_cell.angle_alpha   90.00
_cell.angle_beta   90.00
_cell.angle_gamma   90.00
#
_symmetry.space_group_name_H-M   'P 1'
#
loop_
_entity.id
_entity.type
_entity.pdbx_description
1 polymer ?
#
loop_
_entity_poly.entity_id
_entity_poly.type
_entity_poly.pdbx_seq_one_letter_code
_entity_poly.pdbx_strand_id
1 'polypeptide(L)'
;MAILMDLKAVPTLRGARKKQSYLSECFGNGLPKEENDEDLRKERCREKFDMLSFFLSRVRTFEKWDLETQSRRDGEPLLVELREAKIDALRADLARIQAECELAFPNQRVSSLSHEDIDSSMFHIMTAKALCLCSTIMLHRAIDSTVRTDPEAQSAARNLIRIARLFRKAKRLETPCSVIWPLPIFIAGIEIADEIYQDWTVEYMRELGHWGAHVVKGRELMEQTLRWQEKHGRRASITDYLVQY
;
A
#
# COMPACT_ATOMS: atom_id res chain seq x y z
N MET A 1 -2.41 2.62 -26.82
CA MET A 1 -1.84 3.18 -25.57
C MET A 1 -0.76 2.24 -25.01
N ALA A 2 0.35 2.05 -25.73
CA ALA A 2 1.38 1.05 -25.37
C ALA A 2 2.80 1.66 -25.28
N ILE A 3 2.94 2.98 -25.31
CA ILE A 3 4.23 3.67 -25.46
C ILE A 3 4.73 4.29 -24.14
N LEU A 4 3.90 4.28 -23.08
CA LEU A 4 4.30 4.76 -21.74
C LEU A 4 4.86 3.67 -20.82
N MET A 5 5.00 2.43 -21.32
CA MET A 5 5.50 1.29 -20.54
C MET A 5 7.03 1.09 -20.61
N ASP A 6 7.74 1.90 -21.38
CA ASP A 6 9.21 1.99 -21.27
C ASP A 6 9.58 2.81 -20.02
N LEU A 7 9.54 2.11 -18.89
CA LEU A 7 9.80 2.53 -17.51
C LEU A 7 11.25 2.96 -17.26
N LYS A 8 11.68 4.02 -17.94
CA LYS A 8 12.82 4.85 -17.51
C LYS A 8 12.51 6.34 -17.48
N ALA A 9 11.36 6.79 -17.99
CA ALA A 9 11.05 8.22 -18.08
C ALA A 9 10.63 8.85 -16.73
N VAL A 10 9.98 8.10 -15.83
CA VAL A 10 9.43 8.67 -14.59
C VAL A 10 10.52 9.17 -13.63
N PRO A 11 11.63 8.44 -13.39
CA PRO A 11 12.75 8.96 -12.60
C PRO A 11 13.43 10.18 -13.25
N THR A 12 13.44 10.25 -14.59
CA THR A 12 14.00 11.37 -15.37
C THR A 12 13.13 12.63 -15.26
N LEU A 13 11.80 12.46 -15.24
CA LEU A 13 10.85 13.55 -15.03
C LEU A 13 10.86 14.07 -13.59
N ARG A 14 11.17 13.22 -12.61
CA ARG A 14 11.24 13.58 -11.18
C ARG A 14 12.64 13.93 -10.69
N GLY A 15 13.61 14.14 -11.58
CA GLY A 15 14.93 14.65 -11.20
C GLY A 15 15.61 13.82 -10.10
N ALA A 16 15.53 12.48 -10.16
CA ALA A 16 15.87 11.52 -9.09
C ALA A 16 17.31 11.59 -8.51
N ARG A 17 18.12 12.60 -8.86
CA ARG A 17 19.47 12.85 -8.36
C ARG A 17 19.84 14.34 -8.24
N LYS A 18 18.87 15.25 -8.20
CA LYS A 18 19.19 16.68 -8.06
C LYS A 18 19.34 17.02 -6.56
N LYS A 19 20.35 17.82 -6.22
CA LYS A 19 20.53 18.40 -4.87
C LYS A 19 19.51 19.53 -4.59
N GLN A 20 18.58 19.74 -5.51
CA GLN A 20 17.71 20.91 -5.64
C GLN A 20 16.31 20.40 -5.96
N SER A 21 15.30 20.86 -5.21
CA SER A 21 13.90 20.53 -5.45
C SER A 21 13.41 21.15 -6.76
N TYR A 22 12.29 20.66 -7.30
CA TYR A 22 11.65 21.31 -8.46
C TYR A 22 11.38 22.81 -8.22
N LEU A 23 10.94 23.20 -7.03
CA LEU A 23 10.69 24.62 -6.72
C LEU A 23 11.98 25.43 -6.71
N SER A 24 13.10 24.87 -6.24
CA SER A 24 14.38 25.58 -6.32
C SER A 24 14.85 25.80 -7.76
N GLU A 25 14.43 24.97 -8.72
CA GLU A 25 14.66 25.23 -10.15
C GLU A 25 13.80 26.38 -10.67
N CYS A 26 12.56 26.51 -10.19
CA CYS A 26 11.64 27.57 -10.60
C CYS A 26 11.96 28.93 -9.95
N PHE A 27 12.35 28.92 -8.68
CA PHE A 27 12.47 30.13 -7.85
C PHE A 27 13.93 30.47 -7.50
N GLY A 28 14.90 29.62 -7.85
CA GLY A 28 16.32 29.85 -7.61
C GLY A 28 16.63 30.11 -6.14
N ASN A 29 17.42 31.15 -5.87
CA ASN A 29 17.82 31.55 -4.51
C ASN A 29 16.70 32.26 -3.71
N GLY A 30 15.52 32.45 -4.30
CA GLY A 30 14.37 33.07 -3.64
C GLY A 30 13.58 32.11 -2.74
N LEU A 31 13.82 30.79 -2.84
CA LEU A 31 13.17 29.79 -2.02
C LEU A 31 13.91 29.66 -0.66
N PRO A 32 13.21 29.80 0.48
CA PRO A 32 13.78 29.52 1.79
C PRO A 32 14.38 28.11 1.86
N LYS A 33 15.51 27.96 2.55
CA LYS A 33 16.22 26.67 2.64
C LYS A 33 15.36 25.62 3.33
N GLU A 34 14.62 26.04 4.36
CA GLU A 34 13.73 25.20 5.14
C GLU A 34 12.62 24.59 4.29
N GLU A 35 12.03 25.36 3.37
CA GLU A 35 11.00 24.91 2.42
C GLU A 35 11.59 23.93 1.40
N ASN A 36 12.76 24.26 0.83
CA ASN A 36 13.46 23.38 -0.10
C ASN A 36 13.80 22.01 0.54
N ASP A 37 14.25 22.01 1.80
CA ASP A 37 14.57 20.78 2.52
C ASP A 37 13.32 19.94 2.86
N GLU A 38 12.17 20.59 3.09
CA GLU A 38 10.90 19.90 3.26
C GLU A 38 10.41 19.28 1.95
N ASP A 39 10.54 19.99 0.83
CA ASP A 39 10.15 19.48 -0.49
C ASP A 39 11.01 18.30 -0.92
N LEU A 40 12.33 18.37 -0.72
CA LEU A 40 13.21 17.23 -0.98
C LEU A 40 12.82 16.00 -0.16
N ARG A 41 12.32 16.17 1.07
CA ARG A 41 11.79 15.07 1.89
C ARG A 41 10.49 14.51 1.30
N LYS A 42 9.56 15.38 0.87
CA LYS A 42 8.30 14.98 0.23
C LYS A 42 8.52 14.27 -1.11
N GLU A 43 9.48 14.73 -1.92
CA GLU A 43 9.85 14.11 -3.20
C GLU A 43 10.32 12.66 -3.00
N ARG A 44 11.18 12.40 -2.00
CA ARG A 44 11.60 11.03 -1.65
C ARG A 44 10.42 10.14 -1.26
N CYS A 45 9.48 10.67 -0.48
CA CYS A 45 8.25 9.94 -0.13
C CYS A 45 7.42 9.61 -1.37
N ARG A 46 7.33 10.56 -2.31
CA ARG A 46 6.58 10.41 -3.55
C ARG A 46 7.22 9.39 -4.50
N GLU A 47 8.54 9.30 -4.55
CA GLU A 47 9.25 8.26 -5.28
C GLU A 47 8.92 6.87 -4.72
N LYS A 48 8.99 6.70 -3.39
CA LYS A 48 8.64 5.43 -2.75
C LYS A 48 7.17 5.07 -2.92
N PHE A 49 6.28 6.07 -2.88
CA PHE A 49 4.87 5.90 -3.20
C PHE A 49 4.65 5.32 -4.60
N ASP A 50 5.30 5.88 -5.62
CA ASP A 50 5.18 5.41 -7.00
C ASP A 50 5.70 3.97 -7.14
N MET A 51 6.86 3.67 -6.53
CA MET A 51 7.45 2.32 -6.55
C MET A 51 6.51 1.28 -5.91
N LEU A 52 5.90 1.62 -4.78
CA LEU A 52 4.96 0.75 -4.09
C LEU A 52 3.65 0.58 -4.86
N SER A 53 3.14 1.65 -5.46
CA SER A 53 1.95 1.60 -6.32
C SER A 53 2.18 0.71 -7.54
N PHE A 54 3.36 0.82 -8.16
CA PHE A 54 3.77 -0.07 -9.25
C PHE A 54 3.91 -1.53 -8.79
N PHE A 55 4.48 -1.76 -7.61
CA PHE A 55 4.57 -3.09 -7.02
C PHE A 55 3.19 -3.72 -6.79
N LEU A 56 2.24 -2.98 -6.21
CA LEU A 56 0.86 -3.43 -6.02
C LEU A 56 0.20 -3.83 -7.35
N SER A 57 0.43 -3.06 -8.42
CA SER A 57 -0.04 -3.43 -9.75
C SER A 57 0.58 -4.73 -10.26
N ARG A 58 1.87 -4.98 -10.00
CA ARG A 58 2.54 -6.24 -10.38
C ARG A 58 2.01 -7.44 -9.62
N VAL A 59 1.74 -7.28 -8.32
CA VAL A 59 1.10 -8.33 -7.50
C VAL A 59 -0.27 -8.68 -8.06
N ARG A 60 -1.09 -7.68 -8.44
CA ARG A 60 -2.39 -7.92 -9.07
C ARG A 60 -2.27 -8.64 -10.42
N THR A 61 -1.31 -8.26 -11.26
CA THR A 61 -1.06 -8.96 -12.52
C THR A 61 -0.64 -10.41 -12.29
N PHE A 62 0.18 -10.66 -11.27
CA PHE A 62 0.54 -12.02 -10.86
C PHE A 62 -0.67 -12.80 -10.37
N GLU A 63 -1.49 -12.25 -9.47
CA GLU A 63 -2.70 -12.92 -8.96
C GLU A 63 -3.63 -13.35 -10.11
N LYS A 64 -3.87 -12.47 -11.08
CA LYS A 64 -4.67 -12.77 -12.27
C LYS A 64 -4.05 -13.92 -13.08
N TRP A 65 -2.76 -13.84 -13.36
CA TRP A 65 -2.04 -14.88 -14.10
C TRP A 65 -2.04 -16.23 -13.34
N ASP A 66 -1.91 -16.20 -12.02
CA ASP A 66 -1.91 -17.40 -11.18
C ASP A 66 -3.29 -18.09 -11.27
N LEU A 67 -4.38 -17.33 -11.16
CA LEU A 67 -5.74 -17.85 -11.32
C LEU A 67 -5.97 -18.46 -12.72
N GLU A 68 -5.55 -17.77 -13.79
CA GLU A 68 -5.72 -18.24 -15.18
C GLU A 68 -4.95 -19.53 -15.49
N THR A 69 -3.85 -19.77 -14.79
CA THR A 69 -2.98 -20.94 -15.00
C THR A 69 -3.26 -22.08 -14.02
N GLN A 70 -4.10 -21.87 -13.02
CA GLN A 70 -4.35 -22.81 -11.92
C GLN A 70 -4.76 -24.21 -12.41
N SER A 71 -5.65 -24.29 -13.40
CA SER A 71 -6.15 -25.57 -13.94
C SER A 71 -5.12 -26.36 -14.75
N ARG A 72 -4.04 -25.71 -15.22
CA ARG A 72 -3.00 -26.34 -16.05
C ARG A 72 -1.78 -26.79 -15.24
N ARG A 73 -1.64 -26.33 -13.99
CA ARG A 73 -0.45 -26.60 -13.16
C ARG A 73 -0.21 -28.08 -12.90
N ASP A 74 -1.27 -28.86 -12.70
CA ASP A 74 -1.16 -30.29 -12.38
C ASP A 74 -0.56 -31.13 -13.53
N GLY A 75 -0.62 -30.62 -14.77
CA GLY A 75 -0.11 -31.30 -15.97
C GLY A 75 1.17 -30.71 -16.55
N GLU A 76 1.64 -29.56 -16.07
CA GLU A 76 2.75 -28.81 -16.66
C GLU A 76 3.79 -28.41 -15.59
N PRO A 77 4.84 -29.22 -15.36
CA PRO A 77 5.88 -28.92 -14.36
C PRO A 77 6.56 -27.57 -14.56
N LEU A 78 6.72 -27.14 -15.82
CA LEU A 78 7.28 -25.83 -16.16
C LEU A 78 6.43 -24.66 -15.67
N LEU A 79 5.10 -24.81 -15.57
CA LEU A 79 4.23 -23.78 -15.01
C LEU A 79 4.42 -23.63 -13.50
N VAL A 80 4.68 -24.74 -12.80
CA VAL A 80 4.99 -24.72 -11.37
C VAL A 80 6.32 -24.01 -11.13
N GLU A 81 7.36 -24.34 -11.91
CA GLU A 81 8.65 -23.66 -11.83
C GLU A 81 8.54 -22.16 -12.15
N LEU A 82 7.79 -21.80 -13.20
CA LEU A 82 7.56 -20.41 -13.56
C LEU A 82 6.81 -19.64 -12.47
N ARG A 83 5.85 -20.28 -11.79
CA ARG A 83 5.13 -19.68 -10.66
C ARG A 83 6.09 -19.36 -9.52
N GLU A 84 6.89 -20.33 -9.10
CA GLU A 84 7.87 -20.13 -8.02
C GLU A 84 8.87 -19.02 -8.38
N ALA A 85 9.39 -19.01 -9.61
CA ALA A 85 10.29 -17.95 -10.07
C ALA A 85 9.64 -16.55 -10.04
N LYS A 86 8.35 -16.44 -10.39
CA LYS A 86 7.60 -15.17 -10.28
C LYS A 86 7.40 -14.74 -8.83
N ILE A 87 7.12 -15.68 -7.94
CA ILE A 87 6.97 -15.41 -6.50
C ILE A 87 8.30 -14.91 -5.92
N ASP A 88 9.40 -15.59 -6.22
CA ASP A 88 10.73 -15.19 -5.74
C ASP A 88 11.14 -13.83 -6.28
N ALA A 89 10.85 -13.53 -7.54
CA ALA A 89 11.06 -12.20 -8.11
C ALA A 89 10.26 -11.11 -7.39
N LEU A 90 8.98 -11.37 -7.05
CA LEU A 90 8.15 -10.43 -6.29
C LEU A 90 8.66 -10.25 -4.85
N ARG A 91 9.07 -11.32 -4.17
CA ARG A 91 9.66 -11.26 -2.83
C ARG A 91 10.95 -10.44 -2.83
N ALA A 92 11.85 -10.69 -3.78
CA ALA A 92 13.10 -9.95 -3.92
C ALA A 92 12.84 -8.47 -4.19
N ASP A 93 11.88 -8.14 -5.06
CA ASP A 93 11.50 -6.75 -5.32
C ASP A 93 10.91 -6.06 -4.10
N LEU A 94 10.02 -6.72 -3.35
CA LEU A 94 9.45 -6.14 -2.14
C LEU A 94 10.53 -5.89 -1.09
N ALA A 95 11.40 -6.87 -0.84
CA ALA A 95 12.51 -6.75 0.10
C ALA A 95 13.45 -5.58 -0.26
N ARG A 96 13.76 -5.41 -1.56
CA ARG A 96 14.53 -4.26 -2.05
C ARG A 96 13.80 -2.94 -1.77
N ILE A 97 12.51 -2.83 -2.10
CA ILE A 97 11.74 -1.60 -1.88
C ILE A 97 11.66 -1.27 -0.38
N GLN A 98 11.48 -2.28 0.49
CA GLN A 98 11.47 -2.12 1.94
C GLN A 98 12.82 -1.60 2.45
N ALA A 99 13.94 -2.20 2.02
CA ALA A 99 15.28 -1.75 2.39
C ALA A 99 15.54 -0.30 1.93
N GLU A 100 15.12 0.06 0.72
CA GLU A 100 15.22 1.43 0.23
C GLU A 100 14.36 2.42 1.04
N CYS A 101 13.19 2.00 1.53
CA CYS A 101 12.35 2.82 2.41
C CYS A 101 13.01 3.00 3.78
N GLU A 102 13.63 1.96 4.35
CA GLU A 102 14.35 2.05 5.61
C GLU A 102 15.56 2.99 5.53
N LEU A 103 16.28 2.95 4.41
CA LEU A 103 17.39 3.89 4.15
C LEU A 103 16.91 5.32 3.93
N ALA A 104 15.78 5.52 3.27
CA ALA A 104 15.20 6.84 3.05
C ALA A 104 14.64 7.46 4.34
N PHE A 105 14.17 6.62 5.28
CA PHE A 105 13.45 7.02 6.49
C PHE A 105 13.97 6.30 7.75
N PRO A 106 15.23 6.58 8.17
CA PRO A 106 15.84 5.87 9.30
C PRO A 106 15.10 6.16 10.62
N ASN A 107 15.09 5.16 11.51
CA ASN A 107 14.59 5.24 12.90
C ASN A 107 13.09 5.51 13.10
N GLN A 108 12.25 5.37 12.07
CA GLN A 108 10.82 5.63 12.20
C GLN A 108 10.02 4.38 12.57
N ARG A 109 10.00 4.03 13.86
CA ARG A 109 9.15 2.94 14.37
C ARG A 109 7.75 3.48 14.68
N VAL A 110 6.72 2.80 14.15
CA VAL A 110 5.31 3.18 14.39
C VAL A 110 5.00 3.19 15.90
N SER A 111 5.58 2.25 16.65
CA SER A 111 5.32 2.09 18.08
C SER A 111 5.86 3.22 18.97
N SER A 112 6.77 4.07 18.45
CA SER A 112 7.39 5.15 19.23
C SER A 112 6.82 6.53 18.91
N LEU A 113 5.86 6.63 17.97
CA LEU A 113 5.29 7.91 17.55
C LEU A 113 4.04 8.26 18.35
N SER A 114 3.95 9.50 18.81
CA SER A 114 2.73 10.08 19.34
C SER A 114 1.98 10.84 18.23
N HIS A 115 0.70 11.12 18.45
CA HIS A 115 -0.11 11.91 17.51
C HIS A 115 0.35 13.37 17.38
N GLU A 116 1.05 13.90 18.38
CA GLU A 116 1.61 15.26 18.38
C GLU A 116 2.83 15.36 17.46
N ASP A 117 3.52 14.24 17.21
CA ASP A 117 4.71 14.16 16.35
C ASP A 117 4.36 14.13 14.85
N ILE A 118 3.08 14.17 14.50
CA ILE A 118 2.63 14.03 13.11
C ILE A 118 2.57 15.39 12.44
N ASP A 119 3.72 15.85 11.95
CA ASP A 119 3.83 16.95 10.99
C ASP A 119 3.52 16.50 9.54
N SER A 120 3.62 17.43 8.57
CA SER A 120 3.38 17.12 7.15
C SER A 120 4.38 16.11 6.59
N SER A 121 5.65 16.18 6.98
CA SER A 121 6.69 15.26 6.49
C SER A 121 6.44 13.86 7.01
N MET A 122 6.19 13.72 8.31
CA MET A 122 5.88 12.46 8.98
C MET A 122 4.62 11.82 8.40
N PHE A 123 3.60 12.60 8.06
CA PHE A 123 2.42 12.10 7.35
C PHE A 123 2.78 11.39 6.04
N HIS A 124 3.62 12.00 5.19
CA HIS A 124 4.04 11.39 3.92
C HIS A 124 4.88 10.14 4.11
N ILE A 125 5.79 10.15 5.08
CA ILE A 125 6.64 9.00 5.35
C ILE A 125 5.82 7.82 5.88
N MET A 126 4.91 8.09 6.81
CA MET A 126 4.03 7.07 7.36
C MET A 126 3.00 6.58 6.33
N THR A 127 2.65 7.40 5.33
CA THR A 127 1.89 6.96 4.15
C THR A 127 2.70 5.98 3.29
N ALA A 128 3.97 6.29 3.00
CA ALA A 128 4.85 5.35 2.28
C ALA A 128 5.01 4.04 3.06
N LYS A 129 5.17 4.11 4.39
CA LYS A 129 5.22 2.94 5.25
C LYS A 129 3.93 2.13 5.24
N ALA A 130 2.77 2.78 5.27
CA ALA A 130 1.48 2.10 5.15
C ALA A 130 1.37 1.34 3.82
N LEU A 131 1.85 1.93 2.72
CA LEU A 131 1.90 1.24 1.44
C LEU A 131 2.88 0.06 1.40
N CYS A 132 4.01 0.13 2.10
CA CYS A 132 4.88 -1.05 2.29
C CYS A 132 4.12 -2.19 2.98
N LEU A 133 3.37 -1.88 4.05
CA LEU A 133 2.56 -2.86 4.78
C LEU A 133 1.44 -3.43 3.90
N CYS A 134 0.78 -2.58 3.09
CA CYS A 134 -0.19 -3.03 2.08
C CYS A 134 0.44 -4.02 1.11
N SER A 135 1.63 -3.70 0.58
CA SER A 135 2.34 -4.53 -0.39
C SER A 135 2.70 -5.90 0.21
N THR A 136 3.12 -5.96 1.47
CA THR A 136 3.32 -7.22 2.19
C THR A 136 2.03 -8.04 2.26
N ILE A 137 0.94 -7.44 2.74
CA ILE A 137 -0.35 -8.14 2.85
C ILE A 137 -0.81 -8.65 1.48
N MET A 138 -0.79 -7.80 0.47
CA MET A 138 -1.25 -8.15 -0.87
C MET A 138 -0.41 -9.25 -1.52
N LEU A 139 0.91 -9.24 -1.33
CA LEU A 139 1.79 -10.30 -1.82
C LEU A 139 1.43 -11.65 -1.16
N HIS A 140 1.26 -11.65 0.16
CA HIS A 140 0.92 -12.86 0.90
C HIS A 140 -0.45 -13.41 0.48
N ARG A 141 -1.44 -12.53 0.29
CA ARG A 141 -2.76 -12.90 -0.23
C ARG A 141 -2.70 -13.51 -1.63
N ALA A 142 -1.83 -12.99 -2.49
CA ALA A 142 -1.67 -13.47 -3.86
C ALA A 142 -0.94 -14.82 -3.92
N ILE A 143 0.02 -15.07 -3.02
CA ILE A 143 0.76 -16.34 -2.97
C ILE A 143 -0.10 -17.45 -2.37
N ASP A 144 -0.77 -17.15 -1.24
CA ASP A 144 -1.53 -18.11 -0.45
C ASP A 144 -2.98 -17.64 -0.26
N SER A 145 -3.83 -17.93 -1.25
CA SER A 145 -5.26 -17.58 -1.24
C SER A 145 -6.13 -18.58 -0.46
N THR A 146 -5.60 -19.76 -0.14
CA THR A 146 -6.32 -20.83 0.56
C THR A 146 -6.31 -20.68 2.08
N VAL A 147 -5.34 -19.94 2.63
CA VAL A 147 -5.25 -19.67 4.08
C VAL A 147 -6.07 -18.43 4.43
N ARG A 148 -6.60 -18.34 5.65
CA ARG A 148 -7.30 -17.14 6.12
C ARG A 148 -6.35 -15.97 6.34
N THR A 149 -5.17 -16.24 6.88
CA THR A 149 -4.10 -15.26 7.13
C THR A 149 -2.82 -15.98 7.54
N ASP A 150 -1.73 -15.23 7.66
CA ASP A 150 -0.43 -15.68 8.15
C ASP A 150 0.16 -14.65 9.14
N PRO A 151 1.17 -15.03 9.96
CA PRO A 151 1.71 -14.17 11.00
C PRO A 151 2.28 -12.83 10.49
N GLU A 152 2.88 -12.83 9.30
CA GLU A 152 3.50 -11.65 8.72
C GLU A 152 2.43 -10.67 8.22
N ALA A 153 1.41 -11.16 7.50
CA ALA A 153 0.26 -10.37 7.09
C ALA A 153 -0.53 -9.82 8.29
N GLN A 154 -0.71 -10.60 9.37
CA GLN A 154 -1.33 -10.12 10.61
C GLN A 154 -0.50 -9.03 11.31
N SER A 155 0.83 -9.16 11.32
CA SER A 155 1.72 -8.15 11.87
C SER A 155 1.63 -6.84 11.06
N ALA A 156 1.62 -6.97 9.73
CA ALA A 156 1.48 -5.84 8.83
C ALA A 156 0.13 -5.13 9.01
N ALA A 157 -0.97 -5.89 9.09
CA ALA A 157 -2.32 -5.34 9.30
C ALA A 157 -2.44 -4.59 10.62
N ARG A 158 -1.91 -5.15 11.73
CA ARG A 158 -1.87 -4.47 13.04
C ARG A 158 -1.10 -3.15 12.99
N ASN A 159 0.05 -3.14 12.31
CA ASN A 159 0.83 -1.91 12.16
C ASN A 159 0.09 -0.89 11.29
N LEU A 160 -0.58 -1.31 10.23
CA LEU A 160 -1.38 -0.41 9.39
C LEU A 160 -2.53 0.22 10.20
N ILE A 161 -3.28 -0.57 10.97
CA ILE A 161 -4.34 -0.07 11.86
C ILE A 161 -3.78 0.93 12.87
N ARG A 162 -2.59 0.68 13.44
CA ARG A 162 -1.92 1.65 14.32
C ARG A 162 -1.64 2.97 13.63
N ILE A 163 -1.13 2.94 12.40
CA ILE A 163 -0.91 4.16 11.60
C ILE A 163 -2.24 4.89 11.33
N ALA A 164 -3.28 4.17 10.93
CA ALA A 164 -4.60 4.75 10.69
C ALA A 164 -5.18 5.42 11.95
N ARG A 165 -5.06 4.76 13.11
CA ARG A 165 -5.46 5.33 14.41
C ARG A 165 -4.66 6.58 14.78
N LEU A 166 -3.36 6.57 14.51
CA LEU A 166 -2.47 7.71 14.74
C LEU A 166 -2.92 8.92 13.92
N PHE A 167 -3.24 8.72 12.64
CA PHE A 167 -3.73 9.77 11.77
C PHE A 167 -5.14 10.25 12.11
N ARG A 168 -6.02 9.35 12.55
CA ARG A 168 -7.33 9.74 13.09
C ARG A 168 -7.17 10.68 14.29
N LYS A 169 -6.29 10.36 15.24
CA LYS A 169 -6.02 11.21 16.42
C LYS A 169 -5.38 12.55 16.03
N ALA A 170 -4.46 12.53 15.08
CA ALA A 170 -3.80 13.74 14.58
C ALA A 170 -4.67 14.56 13.60
N LYS A 171 -5.92 14.13 13.34
CA LYS A 171 -6.86 14.78 12.41
C LYS A 171 -6.34 14.97 10.99
N ARG A 172 -5.34 14.17 10.58
CA ARG A 172 -4.71 14.24 9.25
C ARG A 172 -5.55 13.64 8.13
N LEU A 173 -6.65 12.96 8.50
CA LEU A 173 -7.61 12.32 7.58
C LEU A 173 -9.03 12.89 7.77
N GLU A 174 -9.20 14.06 8.40
CA GLU A 174 -10.51 14.74 8.39
C GLU A 174 -10.83 15.27 6.99
N THR A 175 -9.80 15.78 6.29
CA THR A 175 -9.83 16.15 4.88
C THR A 175 -8.95 15.19 4.07
N PRO A 176 -9.25 14.98 2.76
CA PRO A 176 -8.46 14.11 1.91
C PRO A 176 -7.11 14.76 1.57
N CYS A 177 -6.19 14.82 2.54
CA CYS A 177 -4.79 15.19 2.32
C CYS A 177 -4.07 14.18 1.41
N SER A 178 -4.60 12.95 1.32
CA SER A 178 -4.24 11.97 0.29
C SER A 178 -5.41 11.01 0.03
N VAL A 179 -5.78 10.87 -1.24
CA VAL A 179 -6.84 9.96 -1.69
C VAL A 179 -6.48 8.47 -1.56
N ILE A 180 -5.23 8.16 -1.19
CA ILE A 180 -4.79 6.76 -1.08
C ILE A 180 -5.35 6.05 0.15
N TRP A 181 -5.66 6.77 1.24
CA TRP A 181 -5.91 6.21 2.56
C TRP A 181 -7.07 5.22 2.72
N PRO A 182 -8.16 5.31 1.94
CA PRO A 182 -9.18 4.25 1.94
C PRO A 182 -8.61 2.87 1.60
N LEU A 183 -7.60 2.79 0.73
CA LEU A 183 -6.99 1.51 0.32
C LEU A 183 -6.23 0.81 1.47
N PRO A 184 -5.29 1.47 2.19
CA PRO A 184 -4.66 0.88 3.37
C PRO A 184 -5.66 0.40 4.42
N ILE A 185 -6.69 1.20 4.73
CA ILE A 185 -7.69 0.81 5.73
C ILE A 185 -8.48 -0.41 5.25
N PHE A 186 -8.85 -0.41 3.95
CA PHE A 186 -9.48 -1.57 3.30
C PHE A 186 -8.66 -2.85 3.46
N ILE A 187 -7.39 -2.80 3.04
CA ILE A 187 -6.49 -3.97 3.06
C ILE A 187 -6.28 -4.48 4.49
N ALA A 188 -6.10 -3.59 5.46
CA ALA A 188 -5.92 -4.03 6.84
C ALA A 188 -7.19 -4.65 7.42
N GLY A 189 -8.37 -4.09 7.13
CA GLY A 189 -9.64 -4.59 7.62
C GLY A 189 -9.94 -6.01 7.12
N ILE A 190 -9.73 -6.28 5.83
CA ILE A 190 -9.96 -7.63 5.27
C ILE A 190 -8.89 -8.65 5.68
N GLU A 191 -7.72 -8.19 6.12
CA GLU A 191 -6.63 -9.10 6.53
C GLU A 191 -6.71 -9.44 8.01
N ILE A 192 -6.86 -8.45 8.89
CA ILE A 192 -6.80 -8.63 10.35
C ILE A 192 -7.81 -9.70 10.82
N ALA A 193 -7.41 -10.57 11.74
CA ALA A 193 -8.28 -11.62 12.28
C ALA A 193 -9.02 -11.20 13.56
N ASP A 194 -8.47 -10.21 14.27
CA ASP A 194 -9.06 -9.64 15.49
C ASP A 194 -10.36 -8.87 15.15
N GLU A 195 -11.49 -9.36 15.65
CA GLU A 195 -12.83 -8.82 15.40
C GLU A 195 -12.98 -7.36 15.86
N ILE A 196 -12.35 -6.99 16.98
CA ILE A 196 -12.40 -5.61 17.51
C ILE A 196 -11.73 -4.67 16.50
N TYR A 197 -10.62 -5.09 15.92
CA TYR A 197 -9.96 -4.30 14.90
C TYR A 197 -10.69 -4.32 13.55
N GLN A 198 -11.35 -5.42 13.17
CA GLN A 198 -12.21 -5.46 11.98
C GLN A 198 -13.36 -4.46 12.10
N ASP A 199 -14.13 -4.51 13.20
CA ASP A 199 -15.24 -3.60 13.46
C ASP A 199 -14.78 -2.15 13.45
N TRP A 200 -13.62 -1.88 14.09
CA TRP A 200 -13.02 -0.55 14.06
C TRP A 200 -12.70 -0.07 12.64
N THR A 201 -12.16 -0.92 11.77
CA THR A 201 -11.85 -0.53 10.38
C THR A 201 -13.11 -0.27 9.55
N VAL A 202 -14.17 -1.05 9.74
CA VAL A 202 -15.46 -0.85 9.06
C VAL A 202 -16.09 0.47 9.50
N GLU A 203 -16.13 0.74 10.80
CA GLU A 203 -16.66 2.00 11.33
C GLU A 203 -15.83 3.19 10.86
N TYR A 204 -14.50 3.04 10.84
CA TYR A 204 -13.65 4.13 10.37
C TYR A 204 -13.83 4.43 8.88
N MET A 205 -14.00 3.40 8.04
CA MET A 205 -14.38 3.60 6.63
C MET A 205 -15.75 4.25 6.47
N ARG A 206 -16.71 3.99 7.37
CA ARG A 206 -18.01 4.68 7.41
C ARG A 206 -17.84 6.16 7.72
N GLU A 207 -17.04 6.51 8.72
CA GLU A 207 -16.73 7.89 9.08
C GLU A 207 -16.10 8.66 7.91
N LEU A 208 -15.23 8.00 7.12
CA LEU A 208 -14.60 8.57 5.92
C LEU A 208 -15.54 8.66 4.70
N GLY A 209 -16.80 8.24 4.81
CA GLY A 209 -17.75 8.20 3.69
C GLY A 209 -17.99 9.55 3.01
N HIS A 210 -17.80 10.67 3.72
CA HIS A 210 -17.88 12.02 3.16
C HIS A 210 -16.80 12.34 2.12
N TRP A 211 -15.73 11.54 2.04
CA TRP A 211 -14.68 11.69 1.03
C TRP A 211 -15.16 11.30 -0.39
N GLY A 212 -16.29 10.60 -0.49
CA GLY A 212 -16.97 10.35 -1.75
C GLY A 212 -17.44 8.91 -1.92
N ALA A 213 -18.19 8.69 -3.00
CA ALA A 213 -18.86 7.42 -3.28
C ALA A 213 -17.90 6.21 -3.35
N HIS A 214 -16.65 6.42 -3.74
CA HIS A 214 -15.64 5.35 -3.79
C HIS A 214 -15.30 4.79 -2.39
N VAL A 215 -15.32 5.61 -1.34
CA VAL A 215 -15.09 5.16 0.04
C VAL A 215 -16.28 4.37 0.56
N VAL A 216 -17.50 4.85 0.28
CA VAL A 216 -18.75 4.16 0.63
C VAL A 216 -18.79 2.77 -0.03
N LYS A 217 -18.51 2.70 -1.33
CA LYS A 217 -18.40 1.42 -2.07
C LYS A 217 -17.28 0.53 -1.50
N GLY A 218 -16.12 1.11 -1.19
CA GLY A 218 -15.01 0.38 -0.56
C GLY A 218 -15.41 -0.25 0.79
N ARG A 219 -16.19 0.46 1.61
CA ARG A 219 -16.74 -0.06 2.86
C ARG A 219 -17.71 -1.22 2.61
N GLU A 220 -18.67 -1.06 1.71
CA GLU A 220 -19.64 -2.11 1.38
C GLU A 220 -18.93 -3.38 0.87
N LEU A 221 -17.92 -3.20 0.02
CA LEU A 221 -17.07 -4.27 -0.46
C LEU A 221 -16.30 -4.95 0.69
N MET A 222 -15.80 -4.18 1.67
CA MET A 222 -15.11 -4.71 2.85
C MET A 222 -16.06 -5.59 3.66
N GLU A 223 -17.27 -5.10 3.96
CA GLU A 223 -18.30 -5.85 4.71
C GLU A 223 -18.73 -7.13 3.99
N GLN A 224 -18.84 -7.10 2.66
CA GLN A 224 -19.11 -8.29 1.85
C GLN A 224 -17.94 -9.28 1.90
N THR A 225 -16.72 -8.78 1.77
CA THR A 225 -15.49 -9.58 1.82
C THR A 225 -15.35 -10.27 3.17
N LEU A 226 -15.54 -9.55 4.27
CA LEU A 226 -15.46 -10.10 5.63
C LEU A 226 -16.46 -11.23 5.85
N ARG A 227 -17.74 -11.02 5.51
CA ARG A 227 -18.79 -12.06 5.60
C ARG A 227 -18.46 -13.28 4.75
N TRP A 228 -17.90 -13.08 3.57
CA TRP A 228 -17.47 -14.19 2.72
C TRP A 228 -16.31 -14.98 3.35
N GLN A 229 -15.30 -14.27 3.87
CA GLN A 229 -14.13 -14.89 4.49
C GLN A 229 -14.49 -15.65 5.77
N GLU A 230 -15.43 -15.14 6.56
CA GLU A 230 -15.97 -15.81 7.75
C GLU A 230 -16.64 -17.14 7.37
N LYS A 231 -17.50 -17.12 6.34
CA LYS A 231 -18.20 -18.32 5.87
C LYS A 231 -17.26 -19.40 5.31
N HIS A 232 -16.19 -19.02 4.62
CA HIS A 232 -15.33 -19.96 3.89
C HIS A 232 -14.01 -20.29 4.60
N GLY A 233 -13.66 -19.58 5.66
CA GLY A 233 -12.42 -19.81 6.42
C GLY A 233 -11.13 -19.56 5.64
N ARG A 234 -11.18 -18.81 4.53
CA ARG A 234 -10.03 -18.49 3.66
C ARG A 234 -10.09 -17.06 3.14
N ARG A 235 -8.97 -16.57 2.59
CA ARG A 235 -8.92 -15.24 1.94
C ARG A 235 -9.86 -15.20 0.73
N ALA A 236 -10.61 -14.10 0.62
CA ALA A 236 -11.34 -13.79 -0.61
C ALA A 236 -10.36 -13.26 -1.66
N SER A 237 -10.53 -13.66 -2.93
CA SER A 237 -9.87 -12.93 -4.01
C SER A 237 -10.51 -11.54 -4.10
N ILE A 238 -9.68 -10.52 -4.03
CA ILE A 238 -10.13 -9.13 -4.13
C ILE A 238 -10.55 -8.83 -5.58
N THR A 239 -10.01 -9.60 -6.54
CA THR A 239 -10.25 -9.43 -7.98
C THR A 239 -11.67 -9.82 -8.39
N ASP A 240 -12.26 -10.85 -7.76
CA ASP A 240 -13.62 -11.32 -8.08
C ASP A 240 -14.70 -10.26 -7.78
N TYR A 241 -14.42 -9.37 -6.83
CA TYR A 241 -15.37 -8.36 -6.39
C TYR A 241 -15.07 -6.95 -6.92
N LEU A 242 -13.81 -6.65 -7.28
CA LEU A 242 -13.44 -5.37 -7.90
C LEU A 242 -13.86 -5.28 -9.38
N VAL A 243 -14.19 -6.39 -10.05
CA VAL A 243 -14.59 -6.43 -11.47
C VAL A 243 -16.09 -6.13 -11.67
N GLN A 244 -16.90 -6.12 -10.61
CA GLN A 244 -18.33 -5.75 -10.68
C GLN A 244 -18.60 -4.24 -10.63
N TYR A 245 -17.56 -3.40 -10.74
CA TYR A 245 -17.66 -1.93 -10.69
C TYR A 245 -16.86 -1.22 -11.79
#